data_AF-A0A5K0X6W3-F1
#
_entry.id   AF-A0A5K0X6W3-F1
#
_cell.length_a   1.000
_cell.length_b   1.000
_cell.length_c   1.000
_cell.angle_alpha   90.00
_cell.angle_beta   90.00
_cell.angle_gamma   90.00
#
_symmetry.space_group_name_H-M   'P 1'
#
loop_
_entity.id
_entity.type
_entity.pdbx_description
1 polymer ?
#
loop_
_entity_poly.entity_id
_entity_poly.type
_entity_poly.pdbx_seq_one_letter_code
_entity_poly.pdbx_strand_id
1 'polypeptide(L)' 'AVVNNLDDAHELIDTAIATSLKESKPVYISISCNLPSIPHPTFSREPVPYFLAP' A
#
# COMPACT_ATOMS: atom_id res chain seq x y z
N ALA A 1 -9.06 -0.10 -7.89
CA ALA A 1 -9.40 -0.54 -6.53
C ALA A 1 -9.46 0.67 -5.60
N VAL A 2 -10.31 0.64 -4.57
CA VAL A 2 -10.37 1.68 -3.53
C VAL A 2 -9.92 1.04 -2.22
N VAL A 3 -8.89 1.59 -1.59
CA VAL A 3 -8.31 1.10 -0.33
C VAL A 3 -8.64 2.11 0.77
N ASN A 4 -9.47 1.68 1.72
CA ASN A 4 -9.94 2.52 2.83
C ASN A 4 -9.83 1.85 4.21
N ASN A 5 -9.41 0.57 4.26
CA ASN A 5 -9.10 -0.15 5.49
C ASN A 5 -7.69 -0.77 5.37
N LEU A 6 -6.98 -0.90 6.50
CA LEU A 6 -5.65 -1.48 6.57
C LEU A 6 -5.67 -3.01 6.51
N ASP A 7 -6.71 -3.65 7.03
CA ASP A 7 -6.78 -5.12 7.14
C ASP A 7 -6.78 -5.79 5.76
N ASP A 8 -7.44 -5.19 4.77
CA ASP A 8 -7.57 -5.67 3.40
C ASP A 8 -6.69 -4.89 2.39
N ALA A 9 -5.97 -3.86 2.86
CA ALA A 9 -5.13 -3.03 1.98
C ALA A 9 -4.13 -3.85 1.18
N HIS A 10 -3.45 -4.80 1.83
CA HIS A 10 -2.47 -5.65 1.18
C HIS A 10 -3.11 -6.52 0.08
N GLU A 11 -4.25 -7.15 0.36
CA GLU A 11 -4.95 -8.02 -0.61
C GLU A 11 -5.47 -7.22 -1.82
N LEU A 12 -6.02 -6.04 -1.60
CA LEU A 12 -6.52 -5.16 -2.67
C LEU A 12 -5.38 -4.67 -3.58
N ILE A 13 -4.21 -4.38 -3.01
CA ILE A 13 -3.03 -3.97 -3.77
C ILE A 13 -2.48 -5.15 -4.58
N ASP A 14 -2.32 -6.32 -3.96
CA ASP A 14 -1.81 -7.52 -4.62
C ASP A 14 -2.73 -7.95 -5.77
N THR A 15 -4.04 -7.84 -5.56
CA THR A 15 -5.04 -8.12 -6.60
C THR A 15 -4.95 -7.10 -7.75
N ALA A 16 -4.76 -5.81 -7.45
CA ALA A 16 -4.60 -4.79 -8.48
C ALA A 16 -3.33 -5.01 -9.32
N ILE A 17 -2.23 -5.44 -8.69
CA ILE A 17 -0.98 -5.80 -9.38
C ILE A 17 -1.18 -7.07 -10.22
N ALA A 18 -1.79 -8.12 -9.67
CA ALA A 18 -2.08 -9.33 -10.41
C ALA A 18 -2.96 -9.04 -11.64
N THR A 19 -3.94 -8.14 -11.49
CA THR A 19 -4.81 -7.71 -12.58
C THR A 19 -4.04 -6.91 -13.64
N SER A 20 -3.16 -6.00 -13.23
CA SER A 20 -2.37 -5.19 -14.18
C SER A 20 -1.42 -6.06 -15.01
N LEU A 21 -0.82 -7.08 -14.39
CA LEU A 21 0.03 -8.07 -15.06
C LEU A 21 -0.77 -8.96 -16.01
N LYS A 22 -1.92 -9.48 -15.56
CA LYS A 22 -2.76 -10.38 -16.36
C LYS A 22 -3.32 -9.68 -17.61
N GLU A 23 -3.80 -8.46 -17.45
CA GLU A 23 -4.41 -7.68 -18.53
C GLU A 23 -3.38 -6.86 -19.33
N SER A 24 -2.12 -6.84 -18.90
CA SER A 24 -1.03 -6.02 -19.45
C SER A 24 -1.43 -4.54 -19.63
N LYS A 25 -2.16 -3.99 -18.65
CA LYS A 25 -2.74 -2.65 -18.69
C LYS A 25 -2.57 -1.94 -17.34
N PRO A 26 -2.50 -0.59 -17.34
CA PRO A 26 -2.46 0.17 -16.10
C PRO A 26 -3.76 -0.01 -15.32
N VAL A 27 -3.63 -0.13 -13.99
CA VAL A 27 -4.75 -0.20 -13.06
C VAL A 27 -4.68 1.00 -12.13
N TYR A 28 -5.82 1.67 -11.93
CA TYR A 28 -5.92 2.78 -10.97
C TYR A 28 -6.24 2.25 -9.57
N ILE A 29 -5.44 2.70 -8.60
CA ILE A 29 -5.64 2.44 -7.18
C ILE A 29 -5.85 3.77 -6.48
N SER A 30 -6.97 3.91 -5.79
CA SER A 30 -7.26 5.05 -4.92
C SER A 30 -7.00 4.60 -3.48
N ILE A 31 -6.09 5.27 -2.78
CA ILE A 31 -5.70 4.94 -1.41
C ILE A 31 -6.04 6.13 -0.52
N SER A 32 -6.75 5.88 0.58
CA SER A 32 -7.09 6.96 1.51
C SER A 32 -5.84 7.38 2.30
N CYS A 33 -5.55 8.70 2.30
CA CYS A 33 -4.29 9.22 2.85
C CYS A 33 -4.14 9.09 4.38
N ASN A 34 -5.23 8.75 5.08
CA ASN A 34 -5.23 8.58 6.53
C ASN A 34 -4.75 7.20 6.99
N LEU A 35 -4.66 6.20 6.10
CA LEU A 35 -4.31 4.82 6.48
C LEU A 35 -2.96 4.71 7.20
N PRO A 36 -1.88 5.38 6.75
CA PRO A 36 -0.59 5.31 7.45
C PRO A 36 -0.62 5.91 8.88
N SER A 37 -1.62 6.72 9.20
CA SER A 37 -1.78 7.32 10.54
C SER A 37 -2.54 6.41 11.52
N ILE A 38 -3.14 5.31 11.04
CA ILE A 38 -3.89 4.38 11.88
C ILE A 38 -2.88 3.42 12.55
N PRO A 39 -2.93 3.25 13.89
CA PRO A 39 -2.08 2.30 14.58
C PRO A 39 -2.31 0.88 14.06
N HIS A 40 -1.26 0.22 13.58
CA HIS A 40 -1.32 -1.15 13.10
C HIS A 40 -0.10 -1.94 13.56
N PRO A 41 -0.27 -3.20 14.02
CA PRO A 41 0.83 -4.00 14.58
C PRO A 41 1.96 -4.28 13.59
N THR A 42 1.69 -4.24 12.27
CA THR A 42 2.75 -4.43 11.25
C THR A 42 3.54 -3.17 10.94
N PHE A 43 3.09 -1.99 11.37
CA PHE A 43 3.87 -0.77 11.19
C PHE A 43 4.99 -0.74 12.22
N SER A 44 6.23 -0.76 11.72
CA SER A 44 7.39 -0.54 12.57
C SER A 44 7.29 0.86 13.19
N ARG A 45 7.46 0.92 14.50
CA ARG A 45 7.51 2.20 15.24
C ARG A 45 8.87 2.88 15.11
N GLU A 46 9.89 2.12 14.72
CA GLU A 46 11.21 2.68 14.47
C GLU A 46 11.19 3.40 13.11
N PRO A 47 11.58 4.69 13.07
CA PRO A 47 11.62 5.43 11.83
C PRO A 47 12.55 4.71 10.85
N VAL A 48 12.14 4.63 9.58
CA VAL A 48 12.99 4.09 8.52
C VAL A 48 14.28 4.93 8.51
N PRO A 49 15.47 4.31 8.67
CA PRO A 49 16.71 5.05 8.66
C PRO A 49 16.82 5.85 7.36
N TYR A 50 16.90 7.18 7.47
CA TYR A 50 17.14 8.03 6.32
C TYR A 50 18.55 7.74 5.80
N PHE A 51 18.64 6.94 4.74
CA PHE A 51 19.92 6.66 4.08
C PHE A 51 20.15 7.69 2.97
N LEU A 52 20.58 8.88 3.34
CA LEU A 52 21.21 9.79 2.40
C LEU A 52 22.68 9.34 2.26
N ALA A 53 22.96 8.51 1.25
CA ALA A 53 24.33 8.32 0.82
C ALA A 53 24.84 9.66 0.23
N PRO A 54 26.04 10.12 0.59
CA PRO A 54 26.63 11.32 0.01
C PRO A 54 26.90 11.18 -1.50
#